data_AF-P9WJ45-F1
#
_entry.id   AF-P9WJ45-F1
#
_cell.length_a   1.000
_cell.length_b   1.000
_cell.length_c   1.000
_cell.angle_alpha   90.00
_cell.angle_beta   90.00
_cell.angle_gamma   90.00
#
_symmetry.space_group_name_H-M   'P 1'
#
loop_
_entity.id
_entity.type
_entity.pdbx_description
1 polymer ?
#
loop_
_entity_poly.entity_id
_entity_poly.type
_entity_poly.pdbx_seq_one_letter_code
_entity_poly.pdbx_strand_id
1 'polypeptide(L)' 'MKRLQIYIDEDVDRALAVEARRRRTSKAALIREYVAEHLRQPGPDPVDAFVGSFVGEADLSASVDDVVYGKHE' A
#
# COMPACT_ATOMS: atom_id res chain seq x y z
N MET A 1 3.62 21.27 -6.88
CA MET A 1 4.62 20.43 -7.58
C MET A 1 6.00 21.06 -7.41
N LYS A 2 7.07 20.27 -7.26
CA LYS A 2 8.47 20.75 -7.16
C LYS A 2 9.26 20.19 -8.35
N ARG A 3 10.11 21.00 -8.98
CA ARG A 3 11.01 20.55 -10.06
C ARG A 3 12.23 19.86 -9.43
N LEU A 4 12.55 18.66 -9.90
CA LEU A 4 13.68 17.86 -9.45
C LEU A 4 14.53 17.49 -10.68
N GLN A 5 15.85 17.55 -10.55
CA GLN A 5 16.79 16.99 -11.52
C GLN A 5 17.37 15.71 -10.93
N ILE A 6 17.32 14.63 -11.71
CA ILE A 6 17.90 13.34 -11.39
C ILE A 6 18.73 12.87 -12.57
N TYR A 7 19.80 12.14 -12.29
CA TYR A 7 20.50 11.35 -13.31
C TYR A 7 19.86 9.95 -13.31
N ILE A 8 19.54 9.45 -14.49
CA ILE A 8 19.08 8.09 -14.71
C ILE A 8 19.89 7.50 -15.86
N ASP A 9 20.11 6.20 -15.83
CA ASP A 9 20.82 5.52 -16.91
C ASP A 9 20.03 5.65 -18.22
N GLU A 10 20.75 5.73 -19.34
CA GLU A 10 20.15 5.87 -20.67
C GLU A 10 19.20 4.69 -20.96
N ASP A 11 19.57 3.48 -20.55
CA ASP A 11 18.75 2.28 -20.67
C ASP A 11 17.40 2.42 -19.96
N VAL A 12 17.40 3.06 -18.80
CA VAL A 12 16.20 3.33 -18.02
C VAL A 12 15.33 4.37 -18.73
N ASP A 13 15.91 5.46 -19.25
CA ASP A 13 15.13 6.45 -20.03
C ASP A 13 14.49 5.84 -21.28
N ARG A 14 15.21 4.95 -21.98
CA ARG A 14 14.69 4.23 -23.14
C ARG A 14 13.53 3.32 -22.75
N ALA A 15 13.65 2.55 -21.67
CA ALA A 15 12.56 1.73 -21.16
C ALA A 15 11.33 2.58 -20.76
N LEU A 16 11.55 3.70 -20.06
CA LEU A 16 10.48 4.65 -19.70
C LEU A 16 9.78 5.21 -20.94
N ALA A 17 10.51 5.51 -22.02
CA ALA A 17 9.93 6.02 -23.26
C ALA A 17 9.02 5.00 -23.96
N VAL A 18 9.45 3.73 -24.01
CA VAL A 18 8.66 2.63 -24.58
C VAL A 18 7.38 2.44 -23.78
N GLU A 19 7.48 2.38 -22.46
CA GLU A 19 6.34 2.15 -21.58
C GLU A 19 5.36 3.33 -21.57
N ALA A 20 5.88 4.57 -21.53
CA ALA A 20 5.07 5.78 -21.63
C ALA A 20 4.27 5.81 -22.95
N ARG A 21 4.88 5.41 -24.06
CA ARG A 21 4.19 5.30 -25.36
C ARG A 21 3.11 4.21 -25.34
N ARG A 22 3.39 3.05 -24.73
CA ARG A 22 2.41 1.96 -24.60
C ARG A 22 1.18 2.38 -23.78
N ARG A 23 1.39 3.06 -22.66
CA ARG A 23 0.32 3.55 -21.77
C ARG A 23 -0.32 4.88 -22.21
N ARG A 24 0.13 5.47 -23.32
CA ARG A 24 -0.29 6.82 -23.78
C ARG A 24 -0.18 7.89 -22.69
N THR A 25 0.90 7.83 -21.92
CA THR A 25 1.19 8.77 -20.84
C THR A 25 2.55 9.44 -21.06
N SER A 26 2.91 10.40 -20.21
CA SER A 26 4.23 11.03 -20.25
C SER A 26 5.24 10.24 -19.42
N LYS A 27 6.52 10.28 -19.80
CA LYS A 27 7.61 9.72 -18.98
C LYS A 27 7.55 10.25 -17.54
N ALA A 28 7.29 11.54 -17.38
CA ALA A 28 7.17 12.17 -16.06
C ALA A 28 5.98 11.65 -15.24
N ALA A 29 4.86 11.32 -15.87
CA ALA A 29 3.73 10.70 -15.19
C ALA A 29 4.07 9.28 -14.72
N LEU A 30 4.72 8.49 -15.58
CA LEU A 30 5.15 7.14 -15.26
C LEU A 30 6.17 7.12 -14.10
N ILE A 31 7.15 8.04 -14.11
CA ILE A 31 8.12 8.19 -13.00
C ILE A 31 7.39 8.48 -11.69
N ARG A 32 6.41 9.40 -11.69
CA ARG A 32 5.65 9.73 -10.48
C ARG A 32 4.85 8.54 -9.98
N GLU A 33 4.21 7.79 -10.88
CA GLU A 33 3.46 6.58 -10.55
C GLU A 33 4.38 5.55 -9.89
N TYR A 34 5.48 5.19 -10.53
CA TYR A 34 6.41 4.20 -9.99
C TYR A 34 7.04 4.62 -8.67
N VAL A 35 7.46 5.88 -8.54
CA VAL A 35 7.98 6.40 -7.28
C VAL A 35 6.91 6.37 -6.20
N ALA A 36 5.67 6.74 -6.51
CA ALA A 36 4.57 6.70 -5.55
C ALA A 36 4.20 5.28 -5.13
N GLU A 37 4.19 4.32 -6.05
CA GLU A 37 3.92 2.91 -5.75
C GLU A 37 5.00 2.29 -4.87
N HIS A 38 6.27 2.55 -5.16
CA HIS A 38 7.39 1.99 -4.39
C HIS A 38 7.57 2.66 -3.03
N LEU A 39 7.29 3.97 -2.95
CA LEU A 39 7.37 4.73 -1.70
C LEU A 39 6.03 4.81 -0.98
N ARG A 40 5.01 4.06 -1.42
CA ARG A 40 3.77 3.93 -0.67
C ARG A 40 4.10 3.18 0.61
N GLN A 41 4.50 3.94 1.64
CA GLN A 41 4.48 3.40 2.98
C GLN A 41 3.06 2.92 3.22
N PRO A 42 2.87 1.68 3.72
CA PRO A 42 1.56 1.31 4.20
C PRO A 42 1.14 2.43 5.17
N GLY A 43 0.03 3.08 4.86
CA GLY A 43 -0.58 3.99 5.82
C GLY A 43 -0.89 3.21 7.10
N PRO A 44 -1.26 3.90 8.19
CA PRO A 44 -1.84 3.21 9.34
C PRO A 44 -2.91 2.24 8.84
N ASP A 45 -2.94 1.03 9.42
CA ASP A 45 -3.89 0.01 8.97
C ASP A 45 -5.29 0.64 9.09
N PRO A 46 -6.12 0.67 8.03
CA PRO A 46 -7.48 1.18 8.16
C PRO A 46 -8.26 0.47 9.29
N VAL A 47 -7.87 -0.75 9.67
CA VAL A 47 -8.41 -1.49 10.82
C VAL A 47 -8.00 -0.86 12.16
N ASP A 48 -6.84 -0.21 12.26
CA ASP A 48 -6.39 0.47 13.49
C ASP A 48 -7.40 1.54 13.94
N ALA A 49 -8.10 2.17 13.00
CA ALA A 49 -9.15 3.15 13.30
C ALA A 49 -10.37 2.53 14.05
N PHE A 50 -10.53 1.22 14.00
CA PHE A 50 -11.60 0.48 14.68
C PHE A 50 -11.16 -0.07 16.04
N VAL A 51 -9.87 -0.05 16.38
CA VAL A 51 -9.38 -0.53 17.67
C VAL A 51 -9.98 0.32 18.79
N GLY A 52 -10.72 -0.32 19.71
CA GLY A 52 -11.43 0.35 20.81
C GLY A 52 -12.73 1.05 20.44
N SER A 53 -13.19 0.94 19.20
CA SER A 53 -14.49 1.50 18.76
C SER A 53 -15.70 0.74 19.31
N PHE A 54 -15.49 -0.47 19.82
CA PHE A 54 -16.52 -1.30 20.45
C PHE A 54 -16.01 -1.83 21.79
N VAL A 55 -16.91 -1.86 22.78
CA VAL A 55 -16.68 -2.58 24.04
C VAL A 55 -17.27 -3.97 23.87
N GLY A 56 -16.41 -4.98 23.74
CA GLY A 56 -16.82 -6.38 23.71
C GLY A 56 -17.23 -6.89 25.09
N GLU A 57 -18.09 -7.92 25.12
CA GLU A 57 -18.38 -8.70 26.33
C GLU A 57 -17.33 -9.80 26.50
N ALA A 58 -16.82 -10.01 27.72
CA ALA A 58 -15.78 -11.00 28.04
C ALA A 58 -14.47 -10.82 27.23
N ASP A 59 -13.38 -11.46 27.67
CA ASP A 59 -12.14 -11.49 26.90
C ASP A 59 -12.30 -12.46 25.71
N LEU A 60 -13.02 -12.01 24.67
CA LEU A 60 -13.21 -12.77 23.43
C LEU A 60 -11.90 -13.04 22.71
N SER A 61 -10.83 -12.31 23.07
CA SER A 61 -9.49 -12.52 22.52
C SER A 61 -8.71 -13.61 23.24
N ALA A 62 -9.07 -13.98 24.48
CA ALA A 62 -8.38 -15.02 25.24
C ALA A 62 -8.57 -16.43 24.66
N SER A 63 -9.75 -16.74 24.12
CA SER A 63 -10.00 -18.02 23.47
C SER A 63 -10.98 -17.88 22.31
N VAL A 64 -10.49 -17.33 21.19
CA VAL A 64 -11.24 -17.21 19.93
C VAL A 64 -11.87 -18.55 19.54
N ASP A 65 -11.15 -19.66 19.72
CA ASP A 65 -11.66 -20.99 19.38
C ASP A 65 -12.84 -21.40 20.27
N ASP A 66 -12.79 -21.18 21.59
CA ASP A 66 -13.91 -21.50 22.48
C ASP A 66 -15.14 -20.63 22.18
N VAL A 67 -14.91 -19.37 21.77
CA VAL A 67 -15.98 -18.43 21.43
C VAL A 67 -16.63 -18.79 20.09
N VAL A 68 -15.84 -19.16 19.08
CA VAL A 68 -16.31 -19.41 17.71
C VAL A 68 -16.79 -20.86 17.53
N TYR A 69 -16.05 -21.83 18.07
CA TYR A 69 -16.33 -23.27 17.91
C TYR A 69 -17.00 -23.89 19.14
N GLY A 70 -17.04 -23.18 20.27
CA GLY A 70 -17.49 -23.73 21.55
C GLY A 70 -16.37 -24.43 22.30
N LYS A 71 -16.52 -24.57 23.62
CA LYS A 71 -15.61 -25.40 24.42
C LYS A 71 -15.79 -26.86 24.02
N HIS A 72 -14.70 -27.50 23.61
CA HIS A 72 -14.68 -28.95 23.48
C HIS A 72 -14.60 -29.59 24.88
N GLU A 73 -15.77 -29.92 25.44
CA GLU A 73 -15.96 -30.87 26.55
C GLU A 73 -16.80 -32.05 26.05
#